data_AF-A0A7C9DY36-F1
#
_entry.id   AF-A0A7C9DY36-F1
#
_cell.length_a   1.000
_cell.length_b   1.000
_cell.length_c   1.000
_cell.angle_alpha   90.00
_cell.angle_beta   90.00
_cell.angle_gamma   90.00
#
_symmetry.space_group_name_H-M   'P 1'
#
loop_
_entity.id
_entity.type
_entity.pdbx_description
1 polymer ?
#
loop_
_entity_poly.entity_id
_entity_poly.type
_entity_poly.pdbx_seq_one_letter_code
_entity_poly.pdbx_strand_id
1 'polypeptide(L)'
;YATNWNEGGSERAEYYINLTRKLHTYMTPFVSSNPREAFLNYRDLDLGINHQGANSYDEGKSYGIKYFKDNFDRLVRIKTKVDPLNFFRNEQSIPTLPPSASPSEQNTFLSKLVFYSFQ
;
A
#
# COMPACT_ATOMS: atom_id res chain seq x y z
N TYR A 1 -6.29 -11.32 -11.02
CA TYR A 1 -6.12 -12.27 -12.14
C TYR A 1 -5.21 -13.38 -11.67
N ALA A 2 -5.41 -14.61 -12.14
CA ALA A 2 -4.58 -15.74 -11.72
C ALA A 2 -4.21 -16.57 -12.95
N THR A 3 -2.94 -16.97 -13.01
CA THR A 3 -2.40 -17.85 -14.05
C THR A 3 -1.57 -18.91 -13.34
N ASN A 4 -1.84 -20.18 -13.63
CA ASN A 4 -1.09 -21.31 -13.10
C ASN A 4 -0.38 -22.01 -14.26
N TRP A 5 0.81 -22.53 -14.00
CA TRP A 5 1.59 -23.27 -14.98
C TRP A 5 2.45 -24.34 -14.32
N ASN A 6 2.85 -25.35 -15.08
CA ASN A 6 3.58 -26.51 -14.59
C ASN A 6 5.05 -26.52 -15.01
N GLU A 7 5.42 -25.69 -16.00
CA GLU A 7 6.78 -25.64 -16.51
C GLU A 7 7.72 -24.83 -15.60
N GLY A 8 8.91 -25.35 -15.33
CA GLY A 8 9.97 -24.62 -14.62
C GLY A 8 10.72 -23.65 -15.53
N GLY A 9 11.50 -22.76 -14.91
CA GLY A 9 12.40 -21.82 -15.60
C GLY A 9 11.89 -20.37 -15.61
N SER A 10 12.82 -19.42 -15.54
CA SER A 10 12.53 -17.99 -15.49
C SER A 10 11.84 -17.48 -16.75
N GLU A 11 12.24 -17.96 -17.93
CA GLU A 11 11.64 -17.58 -19.22
C GLU A 11 10.13 -17.88 -19.25
N ARG A 12 9.74 -19.08 -18.81
CA ARG A 12 8.34 -19.48 -18.84
C ARG A 12 7.52 -18.77 -17.76
N ALA A 13 8.10 -18.54 -16.59
CA ALA A 13 7.49 -17.70 -15.55
C ALA A 13 7.25 -16.27 -16.06
N GLU A 14 8.24 -15.65 -16.70
CA GLU A 14 8.13 -14.31 -17.28
C GLU A 14 7.02 -14.22 -18.34
N TYR A 15 6.92 -15.24 -19.20
CA TYR A 15 5.86 -15.32 -20.20
C TYR A 15 4.45 -15.26 -19.57
N TYR A 16 4.17 -16.10 -18.56
CA TYR A 16 2.85 -16.15 -17.92
C TYR A 16 2.56 -14.92 -17.05
N ILE A 17 3.57 -14.37 -16.38
CA ILE A 17 3.45 -13.09 -15.67
C ILE A 17 3.07 -11.98 -16.65
N ASN A 18 3.75 -11.91 -17.81
CA ASN A 18 3.46 -10.91 -18.82
C ASN A 18 2.07 -11.05 -19.45
N LEU A 19 1.55 -12.26 -19.63
CA LEU A 19 0.15 -12.46 -20.03
C LEU A 19 -0.83 -11.93 -18.99
N THR A 20 -0.55 -12.17 -17.70
CA THR A 20 -1.37 -11.67 -16.59
C THR A 20 -1.38 -10.14 -16.55
N ARG A 21 -0.21 -9.50 -16.76
CA ARG A 21 -0.08 -8.04 -16.89
C ARG A 21 -0.86 -7.49 -18.08
N LYS A 22 -0.80 -8.14 -19.25
CA LYS A 22 -1.58 -7.75 -20.43
C LYS A 22 -3.08 -7.76 -20.15
N LEU A 23 -3.58 -8.81 -19.50
CA LEU A 23 -4.98 -8.90 -19.10
C LEU A 23 -5.36 -7.82 -18.07
N HIS A 24 -4.50 -7.60 -17.06
CA HIS A 24 -4.70 -6.53 -16.08
C HIS A 24 -4.80 -5.15 -16.75
N THR A 25 -3.91 -4.84 -17.69
CA THR A 25 -3.94 -3.58 -18.44
C THR A 25 -5.18 -3.46 -19.32
N TYR A 26 -5.57 -4.53 -20.02
CA TYR A 26 -6.78 -4.54 -20.86
C TYR A 26 -8.05 -4.23 -20.07
N MET A 27 -8.12 -4.72 -18.83
CA MET A 27 -9.29 -4.55 -17.96
C MET A 27 -9.42 -3.16 -17.31
N THR A 28 -8.41 -2.29 -17.46
CA THR A 28 -8.36 -0.96 -16.82
C THR A 28 -9.66 -0.13 -16.95
N PRO A 29 -10.32 -0.01 -18.12
CA PRO A 29 -11.51 0.83 -18.23
C PRO A 29 -12.78 0.20 -17.64
N PHE A 30 -12.75 -1.07 -17.23
CA PHE A 30 -13.92 -1.82 -16.77
C PHE A 30 -13.94 -2.09 -15.26
N VAL A 31 -12.92 -1.66 -14.53
CA VAL A 31 -12.76 -1.90 -13.08
C VAL A 31 -12.76 -0.59 -12.30
N SER A 32 -12.61 -0.65 -10.98
CA SER A 32 -12.51 0.54 -10.14
C SER A 32 -11.40 1.47 -10.63
N SER A 33 -11.64 2.76 -10.50
CA SER A 33 -10.70 3.83 -10.83
C SER A 33 -10.69 4.88 -9.73
N ASN A 34 -9.55 5.56 -9.58
CA ASN A 34 -9.32 6.64 -8.61
C ASN A 34 -9.60 6.28 -7.13
N PRO A 35 -8.85 5.33 -6.52
CA PRO A 35 -7.78 4.51 -7.09
C PRO A 35 -8.32 3.23 -7.76
N ARG A 36 -7.49 2.60 -8.59
CA ARG A 36 -7.73 1.20 -8.96
C ARG A 36 -7.46 0.33 -7.74
N GLU A 37 -8.53 -0.18 -7.13
CA GLU A 37 -8.49 -0.90 -5.86
C GLU A 37 -7.80 -2.27 -6.01
N ALA A 38 -7.12 -2.70 -4.95
CA ALA A 38 -6.42 -3.97 -4.86
C ALA A 38 -6.71 -4.63 -3.50
N PHE A 39 -6.55 -5.95 -3.44
CA PHE A 39 -6.76 -6.70 -2.21
C PHE A 39 -5.43 -7.25 -1.67
N LEU A 40 -5.08 -6.88 -0.44
CA LEU A 40 -3.77 -7.16 0.16
C LEU A 40 -3.41 -8.66 0.18
N ASN A 41 -4.39 -9.55 0.36
CA ASN A 41 -4.11 -10.99 0.42
C ASN A 41 -3.68 -11.58 -0.94
N TYR A 42 -3.91 -10.85 -2.03
CA TYR A 42 -3.31 -11.11 -3.33
C TYR A 42 -2.22 -10.05 -3.59
N ARG A 43 -1.10 -10.15 -2.85
CA ARG A 43 0.00 -9.19 -2.94
C ARG A 43 0.52 -9.07 -4.37
N ASP A 44 0.53 -7.85 -4.88
CA ASP A 44 0.99 -7.51 -6.22
C ASP A 44 2.09 -6.44 -6.14
N LEU A 45 3.34 -6.87 -6.36
CA LEU A 45 4.50 -5.98 -6.35
C LEU A 45 4.52 -5.02 -7.55
N ASP A 46 3.78 -5.31 -8.62
CA ASP A 46 3.68 -4.42 -9.79
C ASP A 46 2.88 -3.13 -9.44
N LEU A 47 2.17 -3.09 -8.30
CA LEU A 47 1.51 -1.89 -7.81
C LEU A 47 2.47 -0.82 -7.29
N GLY A 48 3.70 -1.21 -6.96
CA GLY A 48 4.74 -0.38 -6.35
C GLY A 48 5.43 -1.09 -5.19
N ILE A 49 6.68 -0.71 -4.90
CA ILE A 49 7.45 -1.19 -3.75
C ILE A 49 8.08 0.00 -3.01
N ASN A 50 8.46 -0.23 -1.77
CA ASN A 50 9.10 0.75 -0.89
C ASN A 50 10.54 0.31 -0.60
N HIS A 51 11.50 1.17 -0.94
CA HIS A 51 12.92 0.97 -0.74
C HIS A 51 13.40 1.40 0.66
N GLN A 52 12.51 1.95 1.47
CA GLN A 52 12.74 2.35 2.86
C GLN A 52 13.79 3.46 3.01
N GLY A 53 13.90 4.31 1.99
CA GLY A 53 14.69 5.53 2.01
C GLY A 53 13.90 6.76 2.45
N ALA A 54 14.42 7.95 2.14
CA ALA A 54 13.81 9.23 2.49
C ALA A 54 12.37 9.40 1.94
N ASN A 55 12.07 8.77 0.80
CA ASN A 55 10.77 8.83 0.13
C ASN A 55 9.83 7.67 0.52
N SER A 56 10.14 6.93 1.59
CA SER A 56 9.37 5.74 2.02
C SER A 56 7.88 6.01 2.18
N TYR A 57 7.49 7.19 2.67
CA TYR A 57 6.08 7.57 2.78
C TYR A 57 5.39 7.66 1.41
N ASP A 58 5.99 8.36 0.45
CA ASP A 58 5.41 8.56 -0.89
C ASP A 58 5.39 7.27 -1.71
N GLU A 59 6.47 6.50 -1.65
CA GLU A 59 6.53 5.15 -2.24
C GLU A 59 5.45 4.25 -1.63
N GLY A 60 5.32 4.26 -0.29
CA GLY A 60 4.31 3.51 0.45
C GLY A 60 2.87 3.91 0.10
N LYS A 61 2.63 5.21 -0.07
CA LYS A 61 1.33 5.77 -0.41
C LYS A 61 0.84 5.31 -1.80
N SER A 62 1.76 5.14 -2.75
CA SER A 62 1.45 4.77 -4.13
C SER A 62 0.68 3.43 -4.26
N TYR A 63 1.05 2.42 -3.46
CA TYR A 63 0.33 1.14 -3.39
C TYR A 63 -0.65 1.10 -2.20
N GLY A 64 -0.35 1.78 -1.09
CA GLY A 64 -1.15 1.74 0.12
C GLY A 64 -2.57 2.25 -0.07
N ILE A 65 -2.76 3.32 -0.85
CA ILE A 65 -4.09 3.84 -1.19
C ILE A 65 -4.89 2.84 -2.03
N LYS A 66 -4.24 2.04 -2.89
CA LYS A 66 -4.93 1.00 -3.68
C LYS A 66 -5.48 -0.11 -2.79
N TYR A 67 -4.76 -0.46 -1.71
CA TYR A 67 -5.18 -1.49 -0.77
C TYR A 67 -6.18 -1.02 0.28
N PHE A 68 -6.03 0.21 0.78
CA PHE A 68 -6.72 0.67 1.99
C PHE A 68 -7.58 1.92 1.79
N LYS A 69 -7.51 2.58 0.63
CA LYS A 69 -8.19 3.85 0.34
C LYS A 69 -7.94 4.86 1.45
N ASP A 70 -9.01 5.46 1.98
CA ASP A 70 -8.98 6.45 3.06
C ASP A 70 -8.47 5.88 4.40
N ASN A 71 -8.42 4.56 4.56
CA ASN A 71 -7.86 3.94 5.78
C ASN A 71 -6.33 4.00 5.83
N PHE A 72 -5.66 4.28 4.71
CA PHE A 72 -4.19 4.32 4.65
C PHE A 72 -3.60 5.30 5.67
N ASP A 73 -4.14 6.52 5.76
CA ASP A 73 -3.61 7.55 6.67
C ASP A 73 -3.73 7.14 8.14
N ARG A 74 -4.84 6.48 8.50
CA ARG A 74 -5.04 5.94 9.86
C ARG A 74 -4.02 4.85 10.15
N LEU A 75 -3.76 3.95 9.20
CA LEU A 75 -2.78 2.88 9.35
C LEU A 75 -1.36 3.42 9.51
N VAL A 76 -0.95 4.42 8.73
CA VAL A 76 0.36 5.08 8.85
C VAL A 76 0.55 5.69 10.24
N ARG A 77 -0.48 6.37 10.76
CA ARG A 77 -0.43 6.95 12.12
C ARG A 77 -0.30 5.88 13.20
N ILE A 78 -1.07 4.80 13.10
CA ILE A 78 -0.96 3.66 14.04
C ILE A 78 0.44 3.06 13.96
N LYS A 79 0.93 2.76 12.75
CA LYS A 79 2.26 2.23 12.49
C LYS A 79 3.35 3.10 13.10
N THR A 80 3.28 4.42 12.90
CA THR A 80 4.22 5.40 13.47
C THR A 80 4.23 5.37 15.00
N LYS A 81 3.07 5.17 15.64
CA LYS A 81 2.98 5.11 17.11
C LYS A 81 3.49 3.78 17.69
N VAL A 82 3.15 2.66 17.05
CA VAL A 82 3.47 1.31 17.58
C VAL A 82 4.85 0.82 17.19
N ASP A 83 5.40 1.31 16.08
CA ASP A 83 6.71 0.93 15.55
C ASP A 83 7.42 2.16 14.95
N PRO A 84 7.85 3.13 15.78
CA PRO A 84 8.43 4.39 15.32
C PRO A 84 9.77 4.21 14.59
N LEU A 85 10.51 3.14 14.90
CA LEU A 85 11.76 2.79 14.22
C LEU A 85 11.55 1.99 12.92
N ASN A 86 10.29 1.71 12.58
CA ASN A 86 9.89 0.93 11.41
C ASN A 86 10.63 -0.42 11.32
N PHE A 87 10.74 -1.14 12.44
CA PHE A 87 11.40 -2.45 12.52
C PHE A 87 10.66 -3.51 11.71
N PHE A 88 9.32 -3.54 11.80
CA PHE A 88 8.49 -4.51 11.08
C PHE A 88 8.18 -4.00 9.67
N ARG A 89 9.08 -4.23 8.72
CA ARG A 89 8.98 -3.72 7.35
C ARG A 89 9.25 -4.78 6.28
N ASN A 90 8.67 -4.58 5.11
CA ASN A 90 8.92 -5.34 3.88
C ASN A 90 8.72 -4.41 2.66
N GLU A 91 8.73 -4.95 1.45
CA GLU A 91 8.62 -4.21 0.18
C GLU A 91 7.29 -3.44 0.05
N GLN A 92 6.23 -3.87 0.74
CA GLN A 92 4.90 -3.23 0.70
C GLN A 92 4.33 -2.96 2.10
N SER A 93 5.18 -2.76 3.12
CA SER A 93 4.72 -2.46 4.47
C SER A 93 4.26 -1.01 4.59
N ILE A 94 3.24 -0.77 5.44
CA ILE A 94 2.80 0.59 5.78
C ILE A 94 4.02 1.40 6.27
N PRO A 95 4.30 2.58 5.66
CA PRO A 95 5.41 3.42 6.07
C PRO A 95 5.10 4.15 7.39
N THR A 96 6.13 4.66 8.03
CA THR A 96 5.98 5.63 9.13
C THR A 96 5.93 7.06 8.58
N LEU A 97 5.40 7.99 9.36
CA LEU A 97 5.46 9.41 9.00
C LEU A 97 6.91 9.90 8.99
N PRO A 98 7.27 10.82 8.07
CA PRO A 98 8.58 11.44 8.09
C PRO A 98 8.77 12.24 9.39
N PRO A 99 9.99 12.32 9.94
CA PRO A 99 10.28 13.04 11.19
C PRO A 99 9.87 14.52 11.19
N SER A 100 9.70 15.13 10.02
CA SER A 100 9.31 16.53 9.82
C SER A 100 7.79 16.76 9.75
N ALA A 101 6.96 15.71 9.83
CA ALA A 101 5.51 15.87 9.84
C ALA A 101 5.07 16.64 11.10
N SER A 102 4.58 17.85 10.90
CA SER A 102 4.33 18.79 12.00
C SER A 102 3.30 18.25 13.02
N PRO A 103 3.46 18.54 14.33
CA PRO A 103 2.56 18.06 15.39
C PRO A 103 1.07 18.42 15.20
N SER A 104 0.75 19.43 14.39
CA SER A 104 -0.62 19.90 14.15
C SER A 104 -1.49 18.85 13.41
N GLU A 105 -0.91 18.05 12.52
CA GLU A 105 -1.63 16.99 11.80
C GLU A 105 -1.95 15.78 12.70
N GLN A 106 -1.13 15.55 13.73
CA GLN A 106 -1.32 14.48 14.72
C GLN A 106 -2.39 14.86 15.76
N ASN A 107 -2.45 16.14 16.16
CA ASN A 107 -3.35 16.63 17.21
C ASN A 107 -4.81 16.80 16.77
N THR A 108 -5.06 17.07 15.48
CA THR A 108 -6.42 17.32 14.96
C THR A 108 -7.33 16.08 15.00
N PHE A 109 -6.76 14.87 15.05
CA PHE A 109 -7.54 13.63 15.14
C PHE A 109 -7.67 13.11 16.57
N LEU A 110 -6.70 13.36 17.45
CA LEU A 110 -6.84 13.08 18.89
C LEU A 110 -7.98 13.90 19.50
N SER A 111 -8.12 15.18 19.11
CA SER A 111 -9.25 16.00 19.52
C SER A 111 -10.59 15.44 19.01
N LYS A 112 -10.65 14.96 17.75
CA LYS A 112 -11.85 14.31 17.20
C LYS A 112 -12.16 12.98 17.89
N LEU A 113 -11.17 12.14 18.19
CA LEU A 113 -11.38 10.84 18.82
C LEU A 113 -11.84 10.98 20.28
N VAL A 114 -11.28 11.94 21.01
CA VAL A 114 -11.74 12.31 22.35
C VAL A 114 -13.17 12.84 22.27
N PHE A 115 -13.51 13.67 21.28
CA PHE A 115 -14.89 14.13 21.10
C PHE A 115 -15.89 12.99 20.87
N TYR A 116 -15.54 11.99 20.06
CA TYR A 116 -16.41 10.84 19.76
C TYR A 116 -16.48 9.78 20.87
N SER A 117 -15.65 9.88 21.92
CA SER A 117 -15.67 8.93 23.05
C SER A 117 -16.37 9.48 24.31
N PHE A 118 -16.95 10.69 24.22
CA PHE A 118 -17.74 11.33 25.28
C PHE A 118 -19.16 11.74 24.83
N GLN A 119 -19.69 11.13 23.77
CA GLN A 119 -21.08 11.23 23.31
C GLN A 119 -21.69 9.84 23.21
#